data_AF-B4RLS5-F1
#
_entry.id   AF-B4RLS5-F1
#
_cell.length_a   1.000
_cell.length_b   1.000
_cell.length_c   1.000
_cell.angle_alpha   90.00
_cell.angle_beta   90.00
_cell.angle_gamma   90.00
#
_symmetry.space_group_name_H-M   'P 1'
#
loop_
_entity.id
_entity.type
_entity.pdbx_description
1 polymer ?
#
loop_
_entity_poly.entity_id
_entity_poly.type
_entity_poly.pdbx_seq_one_letter_code
_entity_poly.pdbx_strand_id
1 'polypeptide(L)' 'MAATTGAEFKGLADMVTGWSEGYLGMALGLTAFLIGLAVGLMKQTIMPCIVGLGVGLAATLGPGIIKGMFTLII' A
#
# COMPACT_ATOMS: atom_id res chain seq x y z
N MET A 1 -8.91 17.95 18.90
CA MET A 1 -9.25 16.69 19.60
C MET A 1 -9.80 15.60 18.66
N ALA A 2 -9.72 15.76 17.33
CA ALA A 2 -10.14 14.71 16.38
C ALA A 2 -9.21 13.49 16.32
N ALA A 3 -8.02 13.57 16.93
CA ALA A 3 -7.05 12.48 16.96
C ALA A 3 -7.26 11.48 18.11
N THR A 4 -8.05 11.81 19.14
CA THR A 4 -8.14 11.00 20.36
C THR A 4 -9.56 10.53 20.72
N THR A 5 -10.62 11.16 20.18
CA THR A 5 -12.03 10.79 20.49
C THR A 5 -12.89 10.47 19.28
N GLY A 6 -12.33 10.47 18.06
CA GLY A 6 -13.09 10.30 16.81
C GLY A 6 -13.43 8.84 16.49
N ALA A 7 -14.34 8.25 17.26
CA ALA A 7 -14.87 6.91 16.95
C ALA A 7 -15.50 6.86 15.55
N GLU A 8 -16.05 7.99 15.08
CA GLU A 8 -16.62 8.13 13.73
C GLU A 8 -15.62 7.88 12.60
N PHE A 9 -14.33 8.21 12.78
CA PHE A 9 -13.29 8.01 11.76
C PHE A 9 -12.51 6.70 11.98
N LYS A 10 -12.64 6.08 13.16
CA LYS A 10 -12.01 4.81 13.46
C LYS A 10 -12.57 3.69 12.58
N GLY A 11 -13.89 3.61 12.39
CA GLY A 11 -14.51 2.60 11.53
C GLY A 11 -14.08 2.72 10.06
N LEU A 12 -13.95 3.95 9.55
CA LEU A 12 -13.41 4.22 8.22
C LEU A 12 -11.94 3.80 8.13
N ALA A 13 -11.13 4.18 9.13
CA ALA A 13 -9.70 3.85 9.17
C ALA A 13 -9.47 2.33 9.24
N ASP A 14 -10.25 1.59 10.03
CA ASP A 14 -10.18 0.13 10.15
C ASP A 14 -10.59 -0.56 8.84
N MET A 15 -11.59 -0.04 8.13
CA MET A 15 -12.04 -0.56 6.85
C MET A 15 -10.99 -0.36 5.74
N VAL A 16 -10.44 0.85 5.61
CA VAL A 16 -9.38 1.17 4.62
C VAL A 16 -8.09 0.41 4.94
N THR A 17 -7.80 0.25 6.23
CA THR A 17 -6.71 -0.59 6.71
C THR A 17 -6.92 -2.06 6.31
N GLY A 18 -8.11 -2.61 6.52
CA GLY A 18 -8.43 -3.99 6.16
C GLY A 18 -8.32 -4.24 4.65
N TRP A 19 -8.63 -3.24 3.83
CA TRP A 19 -8.35 -3.31 2.39
C TRP A 19 -6.86 -3.32 2.08
N SER A 20 -6.09 -2.47 2.75
CA SER A 20 -4.67 -2.26 2.47
C SER A 20 -3.78 -3.40 2.98
N GLU A 21 -4.13 -4.02 4.11
CA GLU A 21 -3.37 -5.13 4.72
C GLU A 21 -3.96 -6.51 4.41
N GLY A 22 -5.19 -6.57 3.89
CA GLY A 22 -5.85 -7.82 3.52
C GLY A 22 -5.51 -8.30 2.11
N TYR A 23 -6.24 -9.32 1.65
CA TYR A 23 -6.06 -9.92 0.32
C TYR A 23 -6.26 -8.92 -0.84
N LEU A 24 -7.02 -7.84 -0.62
CA LEU A 24 -7.21 -6.78 -1.63
C LEU A 24 -5.92 -5.98 -1.86
N GLY A 25 -5.20 -5.59 -0.80
CA GLY A 25 -3.92 -4.90 -0.89
C GLY A 25 -2.85 -5.78 -1.52
N MET A 26 -2.83 -7.08 -1.17
CA MET A 26 -1.96 -8.07 -1.79
C MET A 26 -2.26 -8.23 -3.29
N ALA A 27 -3.54 -8.33 -3.67
CA ALA A 27 -3.95 -8.44 -5.08
C ALA A 27 -3.62 -7.16 -5.87
N LEU A 28 -3.82 -5.97 -5.30
CA LEU A 28 -3.43 -4.70 -5.91
C LEU A 28 -1.91 -4.58 -6.08
N GLY A 29 -1.13 -5.00 -5.07
CA GLY A 29 0.33 -5.02 -5.16
C GLY A 29 0.84 -5.98 -6.24
N LEU A 30 0.27 -7.18 -6.32
CA LEU A 30 0.60 -8.18 -7.34
C LEU A 30 0.23 -7.72 -8.75
N THR A 31 -0.97 -7.16 -8.94
CA THR A 31 -1.40 -6.66 -10.25
C THR A 31 -0.56 -5.46 -10.69
N ALA A 32 -0.21 -4.54 -9.79
CA ALA A 32 0.70 -3.43 -10.09
C ALA A 32 2.10 -3.93 -10.48
N PHE A 33 2.61 -4.97 -9.81
CA PHE A 33 3.87 -5.62 -10.17
C PHE A 33 3.80 -6.28 -11.55
N LEU A 34 2.73 -7.02 -11.84
CA LEU A 34 2.51 -7.66 -13.15
C LEU A 34 2.42 -6.63 -14.29
N ILE A 35 1.75 -5.50 -14.07
CA ILE A 35 1.69 -4.40 -15.05
C ILE A 35 3.08 -3.77 -15.25
N GLY A 36 3.83 -3.53 -14.16
CA GLY A 36 5.21 -3.03 -14.24
C GLY A 36 6.14 -3.98 -15.00
N LEU A 37 5.99 -5.28 -14.80
CA LEU A 37 6.68 -6.33 -15.56
C LEU A 37 6.31 -6.30 -17.04
N ALA A 38 5.01 -6.27 -17.36
CA ALA A 38 4.53 -6.23 -18.74
C ALA A 38 5.07 -4.99 -19.49
N VAL A 39 5.05 -3.83 -18.85
CA VAL A 39 5.60 -2.58 -19.43
C VAL A 39 7.12 -2.64 -19.57
N GLY A 40 7.83 -3.27 -18.62
CA GLY A 40 9.28 -3.50 -18.69
C GLY A 40 9.69 -4.38 -19.86
N LEU A 41 8.95 -5.48 -20.08
CA LEU A 41 9.15 -6.37 -21.22
C LEU A 41 8.91 -5.65 -22.55
N MET A 42 7.87 -4.82 -22.64
CA MET A 42 7.56 -4.05 -23.86
C MET A 42 8.63 -3.01 -24.21
N LYS A 43 9.33 -2.45 -23.22
CA LYS A 43 10.31 -1.37 -23.43
C LYS A 43 11.75 -1.87 -23.51
N GLN A 44 12.00 -3.19 -23.51
CA GLN A 44 13.33 -3.83 -23.51
C GLN A 44 14.33 -3.24 -22.49
N THR A 45 13.83 -2.68 -21.39
CA THR A 45 14.64 -2.02 -20.36
C THR A 45 14.18 -2.48 -18.99
N ILE A 46 15.13 -2.62 -18.06
CA ILE A 46 14.86 -3.11 -16.69
C ILE A 46 14.19 -2.05 -15.81
N MET A 47 14.30 -0.76 -16.16
CA MET A 47 13.81 0.35 -15.35
C MET A 47 12.33 0.24 -14.93
N PRO A 48 11.37 -0.10 -15.81
CA PRO A 48 9.96 -0.24 -15.42
C PRO A 48 9.72 -1.41 -14.46
N CYS A 49 10.55 -2.45 -14.52
CA CYS A 49 10.51 -3.58 -13.62
C CYS A 49 10.90 -3.17 -12.18
N ILE A 50 11.93 -2.32 -12.05
CA ILE A 50 12.38 -1.78 -10.75
C ILE A 50 11.31 -0.88 -10.15
N VAL A 51 10.66 -0.05 -10.97
CA VAL A 51 9.56 0.82 -10.51
C VAL A 51 8.36 -0.02 -10.07
N GLY A 52 8.00 -1.08 -10.82
CA GLY A 52 6.94 -2.01 -10.43
C GLY A 52 7.22 -2.75 -9.11
N LEU A 53 8.48 -3.12 -8.88
CA LEU A 53 8.95 -3.65 -7.59
C LEU A 53 8.81 -2.64 -6.46
N GLY A 54 9.22 -1.39 -6.69
CA GLY A 54 9.10 -0.30 -5.72
C GLY A 54 7.65 -0.02 -5.33
N VAL A 55 6.73 -0.03 -6.29
CA VAL A 55 5.28 0.14 -6.06
C VAL A 55 4.69 -1.06 -5.33
N GLY A 56 5.08 -2.28 -5.68
CA GLY A 56 4.65 -3.49 -4.95
C GLY A 56 5.12 -3.49 -3.50
N LEU A 57 6.37 -3.11 -3.25
CA LEU A 57 6.92 -2.95 -1.91
C LEU A 57 6.21 -1.84 -1.12
N ALA A 58 5.96 -0.69 -1.73
CA ALA A 58 5.25 0.41 -1.11
C ALA A 58 3.78 0.05 -0.81
N ALA A 59 3.11 -0.71 -1.68
CA ALA A 59 1.75 -1.18 -1.45
C ALA A 59 1.66 -2.21 -0.30
N THR A 60 2.73 -2.98 -0.06
CA THR A 60 2.75 -4.02 0.98
C THR A 60 3.27 -3.51 2.32
N LEU A 61 4.29 -2.64 2.33
CA LEU A 61 4.94 -2.12 3.55
C LEU A 61 4.41 -0.74 3.97
N GLY A 62 3.88 0.05 3.03
CA GLY A 62 3.38 1.40 3.26
C GLY A 62 2.29 1.49 4.34
N PRO A 63 1.26 0.60 4.34
CA PRO A 63 0.21 0.61 5.36
C PRO A 63 0.77 0.43 6.78
N GLY A 64 1.74 -0.48 6.95
CA GLY A 64 2.38 -0.74 8.25
C GLY A 64 3.22 0.43 8.74
N ILE A 65 3.97 1.09 7.85
CA ILE A 65 4.77 2.29 8.19
C ILE A 65 3.85 3.44 8.61
N ILE A 66 2.78 3.70 7.86
CA ILE A 66 1.82 4.78 8.16
C ILE A 66 1.19 4.55 9.53
N LYS A 67 0.70 3.33 9.82
CA LYS A 67 0.16 3.00 11.13
C LYS A 67 1.17 3.21 12.26
N GLY A 68 2.40 2.77 12.06
CA GLY A 68 3.48 2.95 13.03
C GLY A 68 3.67 4.42 13.42
N MET A 69 3.59 5.34 12.45
CA MET A 69 3.69 6.78 12.71
C MET A 69 2.55 7.32 13.58
N PHE A 70 1.32 6.81 13.42
CA PHE A 70 0.16 7.25 14.20
C PHE A 70 0.05 6.59 15.58
N THR A 71 0.59 5.37 15.74
CA THR A 71 0.65 4.70 17.05
C THR A 71 1.80 5.24 17.93
N LEU A 72 2.90 5.71 17.33
CA LEU A 72 4.06 6.25 18.07
C LEU A 72 3.87 7.67 18.61
N ILE A 73 2.86 8.41 18.14
CA ILE A 73 2.58 9.80 18.54
C ILE A 73 1.52 9.88 19.67
N ILE A 74 1.00 8.72 20.12
CA ILE A 74 0.10 8.59 21.28
C ILE A 74 0.88 7.97 22.43
#